data_AF-A0A7J5XBE9-F1
#
_entry.id   AF-A0A7J5XBE9-F1
#
_cell.length_a   1.000
_cell.length_b   1.000
_cell.length_c   1.000
_cell.angle_alpha   90.00
_cell.angle_beta   90.00
_cell.angle_gamma   90.00
#
_symmetry.space_group_name_H-M   'P 1'
#
loop_
_entity.id
_entity.type
_entity.pdbx_description
1 polymer ?
#
loop_
_entity_poly.entity_id
_entity_poly.type
_entity_poly.pdbx_seq_one_letter_code
_entity_poly.pdbx_strand_id
1 'polypeptide(L)'
;MSLLSVVISKHVHHVLSRGFDIYPESLFSVTMSNVCREIITLQLGHYSNFVGTHWWNLQDASLSYDPDTSLGEIQSDVLFREGQTLGGHVTHTPRLIAMDLKGSLRTLRQEGSLYDASEEASAVTWEGSLMMHEETPAEKNPFLEDLDRLDRGQTLAEDDLHPQPRRSAAAVSLDVNSQLARLQKAYRLEGSVKVWSDFLRLHLHPRSISVIHQFNHDGRSARRGPLQGPVLEQLEDKLHFFVEECDYLQGFQVLCDLANGFAGLGSKVTEMLQDSYGGRGILTWGLAPVSHPDSVSQRDISNADVL
;
A
#
# COMPACT_ATOMS: atom_id res chain seq x y z
N MET A 1 -18.91 -3.58 -14.11
CA MET A 1 -18.32 -4.45 -13.08
C MET A 1 -19.22 -4.50 -11.85
N SER A 2 -20.37 -5.13 -11.97
CA SER A 2 -21.37 -5.27 -10.91
C SER A 2 -21.81 -6.72 -10.94
N LEU A 3 -21.39 -7.51 -9.94
CA LEU A 3 -22.02 -8.77 -9.50
C LEU A 3 -21.17 -9.54 -8.47
N LEU A 4 -19.88 -9.20 -8.27
CA LEU A 4 -19.04 -9.90 -7.29
C LEU A 4 -19.19 -9.40 -5.83
N SER A 5 -19.88 -8.28 -5.61
CA SER A 5 -20.00 -7.64 -4.29
C SER A 5 -21.21 -8.11 -3.45
N VAL A 6 -22.11 -8.94 -4.01
CA VAL A 6 -23.40 -9.27 -3.34
C VAL A 6 -23.40 -10.64 -2.64
N VAL A 7 -22.42 -11.52 -2.89
CA VAL A 7 -22.51 -12.92 -2.45
C VAL A 7 -21.91 -13.19 -1.06
N ILE A 8 -21.07 -12.29 -0.51
CA ILE A 8 -20.41 -12.54 0.79
C ILE A 8 -21.21 -11.99 2.00
N SER A 9 -22.15 -11.07 1.79
CA SER A 9 -22.85 -10.38 2.90
C SER A 9 -24.09 -11.12 3.45
N LYS A 10 -24.63 -12.13 2.76
CA LYS A 10 -25.92 -12.76 3.16
C LYS A 10 -25.84 -14.06 3.99
N HIS A 11 -24.65 -14.59 4.29
CA HIS A 11 -24.53 -15.90 4.95
C HIS A 11 -24.12 -15.87 6.44
N VAL A 12 -23.91 -14.69 7.03
CA VAL A 12 -23.50 -14.57 8.45
C VAL A 12 -24.68 -14.17 9.38
N HIS A 13 -25.85 -13.85 8.83
CA HIS A 13 -26.95 -13.24 9.59
C HIS A 13 -27.89 -14.21 10.36
N HIS A 14 -27.62 -15.52 10.40
CA HIS A 14 -28.58 -16.50 10.96
C HIS A 14 -28.07 -17.34 12.15
N VAL A 15 -26.97 -16.99 12.79
CA VAL A 15 -26.59 -17.63 14.06
C VAL A 15 -26.04 -16.58 14.98
N LEU A 16 -26.81 -16.25 16.02
CA LEU A 16 -26.45 -15.65 17.32
C LEU A 16 -27.60 -14.74 17.83
N SER A 17 -28.79 -15.32 17.96
CA SER A 17 -29.84 -14.80 18.84
C SER A 17 -30.10 -15.84 19.91
N ARG A 18 -29.44 -15.72 21.07
CA ARG A 18 -29.88 -16.25 22.37
C ARG A 18 -29.04 -15.59 23.46
N GLY A 19 -29.74 -15.04 24.45
CA GLY A 19 -29.25 -13.99 25.36
C GLY A 19 -28.34 -14.47 26.48
N PHE A 20 -27.88 -13.52 27.29
CA PHE A 20 -27.93 -13.58 28.76
C PHE A 20 -27.71 -12.19 29.36
N ASP A 21 -28.24 -12.03 30.58
CA ASP A 21 -28.66 -10.81 31.24
C ASP A 21 -27.57 -9.90 31.84
N ILE A 22 -28.07 -8.69 32.10
CA ILE A 22 -27.59 -7.50 32.81
C ILE A 22 -26.93 -7.77 34.19
N TYR A 23 -25.77 -7.17 34.45
CA TYR A 23 -25.41 -6.54 35.75
C TYR A 23 -24.48 -5.32 35.53
N PRO A 24 -24.58 -4.25 36.35
CA PRO A 24 -23.77 -3.05 36.19
C PRO A 24 -22.60 -3.04 37.19
N GLU A 25 -21.37 -2.89 36.72
CA GLU A 25 -20.27 -2.40 37.57
C GLU A 25 -19.57 -1.22 36.90
N SER A 26 -19.78 -0.06 37.51
CA SER A 26 -18.99 1.15 37.34
C SER A 26 -17.85 1.15 38.35
N LEU A 27 -16.60 1.09 37.90
CA LEU A 27 -15.46 1.92 38.29
C LEU A 27 -14.15 1.31 37.74
N PHE A 28 -13.24 2.17 37.31
CA PHE A 28 -11.98 1.89 36.59
C PHE A 28 -12.13 1.63 35.10
N SER A 29 -12.25 2.71 34.33
CA SER A 29 -11.81 2.72 32.93
C SER A 29 -10.28 2.65 32.91
N VAL A 30 -9.75 1.44 33.14
CA VAL A 30 -8.56 1.04 32.40
C VAL A 30 -9.09 0.90 30.98
N THR A 31 -8.73 1.82 30.09
CA THR A 31 -8.87 1.59 28.66
C THR A 31 -8.11 0.30 28.37
N MET A 32 -8.81 -0.83 28.38
CA MET A 32 -8.29 -2.06 27.79
C MET A 32 -8.09 -1.70 26.33
N SER A 33 -6.86 -1.37 25.96
CA SER A 33 -6.45 -1.41 24.56
C SER A 33 -6.88 -2.79 24.08
N ASN A 34 -7.85 -2.86 23.17
CA ASN A 34 -8.23 -4.12 22.56
C ASN A 34 -6.94 -4.79 22.09
N VAL A 35 -6.75 -6.06 22.45
CA VAL A 35 -5.54 -6.80 22.06
C VAL A 35 -5.51 -6.80 20.53
N CYS A 36 -4.66 -5.95 19.96
CA CYS A 36 -4.47 -5.88 18.52
C CYS A 36 -3.64 -7.09 18.11
N ARG A 37 -4.07 -7.80 17.07
CA ARG A 37 -3.37 -8.97 16.55
C ARG A 37 -2.81 -8.64 15.20
N GLU A 38 -1.62 -8.06 15.19
CA GLU A 38 -1.07 -7.40 14.01
C GLU A 38 -0.68 -8.37 12.91
N ILE A 39 -0.81 -7.91 11.68
CA ILE A 39 -0.45 -8.65 10.48
C ILE A 39 0.51 -7.80 9.66
N ILE A 40 1.58 -8.42 9.17
CA ILE A 40 2.55 -7.78 8.28
C ILE A 40 2.29 -8.26 6.84
N THR A 41 2.16 -7.32 5.90
CA THR A 41 1.95 -7.61 4.49
C THR A 41 3.24 -7.48 3.70
N LEU A 42 3.59 -8.50 2.91
CA LEU A 42 4.71 -8.53 1.98
C LEU A 42 4.15 -8.53 0.56
N GLN A 43 4.55 -7.56 -0.26
CA GLN A 43 4.21 -7.50 -1.68
C GLN A 43 5.47 -7.72 -2.51
N LEU A 44 5.51 -8.82 -3.24
CA LEU A 44 6.69 -9.32 -3.93
C LEU A 44 6.44 -9.28 -5.44
N GLY A 45 6.89 -8.19 -6.06
CA GLY A 45 6.83 -8.01 -7.49
C GLY A 45 5.83 -6.97 -7.95
N HIS A 46 5.99 -6.55 -9.19
CA HIS A 46 5.32 -5.39 -9.72
C HIS A 46 3.80 -5.54 -9.82
N TYR A 47 3.33 -6.70 -10.28
CA TYR A 47 1.89 -6.92 -10.41
C TYR A 47 1.24 -7.05 -9.03
N SER A 48 1.94 -7.65 -8.08
CA SER A 48 1.55 -7.75 -6.67
C SER A 48 1.47 -6.38 -6.00
N ASN A 49 2.40 -5.48 -6.29
CA ASN A 49 2.34 -4.09 -5.80
C ASN A 49 1.17 -3.32 -6.44
N PHE A 50 0.83 -3.58 -7.70
CA PHE A 50 -0.35 -3.01 -8.35
C PHE A 50 -1.66 -3.43 -7.64
N VAL A 51 -1.86 -4.73 -7.46
CA VAL A 51 -3.03 -5.28 -6.72
C VAL A 51 -3.04 -4.78 -5.28
N GLY A 52 -1.87 -4.80 -4.65
CA GLY A 52 -1.63 -4.33 -3.30
C GLY A 52 -2.00 -2.87 -3.09
N THR A 53 -1.63 -1.99 -4.03
CA THR A 53 -1.94 -0.56 -3.97
C THR A 53 -3.45 -0.33 -4.02
N HIS A 54 -4.18 -1.06 -4.86
CA HIS A 54 -5.65 -0.99 -4.86
C HIS A 54 -6.25 -1.42 -3.52
N TRP A 55 -5.75 -2.52 -2.96
CA TRP A 55 -6.22 -3.01 -1.68
C TRP A 55 -5.94 -2.00 -0.56
N TRP A 56 -4.73 -1.45 -0.47
CA TRP A 56 -4.39 -0.44 0.52
C TRP A 56 -5.18 0.85 0.36
N ASN A 57 -5.36 1.34 -0.87
CA ASN A 57 -6.19 2.52 -1.12
C ASN A 57 -7.64 2.31 -0.66
N LEU A 58 -8.15 1.07 -0.71
CA LEU A 58 -9.47 0.72 -0.19
C LEU A 58 -9.47 0.67 1.34
N GLN A 59 -8.43 0.10 1.95
CA GLN A 59 -8.28 0.07 3.40
C GLN A 59 -8.17 1.50 3.98
N ASP A 60 -7.35 2.34 3.37
CA ASP A 60 -7.19 3.75 3.74
C ASP A 60 -8.52 4.51 3.62
N ALA A 61 -9.25 4.32 2.51
CA ALA A 61 -10.57 4.93 2.34
C ALA A 61 -11.61 4.46 3.37
N SER A 62 -11.38 3.34 4.06
CA SER A 62 -12.24 2.82 5.12
C SER A 62 -11.84 3.29 6.53
N LEU A 63 -10.71 4.00 6.68
CA LEU A 63 -10.30 4.58 7.95
C LEU A 63 -11.28 5.68 8.37
N SER A 64 -11.79 5.56 9.61
CA SER A 64 -12.55 6.62 10.27
C SER A 64 -11.64 7.33 11.26
N TYR A 65 -11.48 8.64 11.07
CA TYR A 65 -10.67 9.50 11.95
C TYR A 65 -11.53 10.27 12.96
N ASP A 66 -12.83 9.96 13.03
CA ASP A 66 -13.77 10.64 13.93
C ASP A 66 -13.80 9.94 15.29
N PRO A 67 -13.34 10.59 16.38
CA PRO A 67 -13.32 9.99 17.71
C PRO A 67 -14.71 9.63 18.26
N ASP A 68 -15.78 10.22 17.73
CA ASP A 68 -17.16 9.97 18.15
C ASP A 68 -17.84 8.84 17.36
N THR A 69 -17.20 8.33 16.30
CA THR A 69 -17.72 7.22 15.50
C THR A 69 -17.45 5.89 16.20
N SER A 70 -18.48 5.04 16.35
CA SER A 70 -18.35 3.70 16.91
C SER A 70 -17.27 2.89 16.18
N LEU A 71 -16.39 2.21 16.92
CA LEU A 71 -15.38 1.29 16.37
C LEU A 71 -16.02 0.44 15.27
N GLY A 72 -15.55 0.63 14.03
CA GLY A 72 -16.08 -0.09 12.87
C GLY A 72 -15.92 -1.60 13.03
N GLU A 73 -16.67 -2.38 12.25
CA GLU A 73 -16.54 -3.84 12.21
C GLU A 73 -15.10 -4.29 11.86
N ILE A 74 -14.34 -3.42 11.19
CA ILE A 74 -12.95 -3.65 10.78
C ILE A 74 -12.02 -2.83 11.70
N GLN A 75 -11.16 -3.51 12.45
CA GLN A 75 -10.12 -2.89 13.26
C GLN A 75 -8.90 -2.56 12.38
N SER A 76 -8.67 -1.28 12.12
CA SER A 76 -7.57 -0.76 11.28
C SER A 76 -6.18 -1.08 11.84
N ASP A 77 -6.04 -1.06 13.16
CA ASP A 77 -4.75 -1.19 13.87
C ASP A 77 -4.07 -2.55 13.65
N VAL A 78 -4.83 -3.53 13.16
CA VAL A 78 -4.31 -4.85 12.77
C VAL A 78 -3.34 -4.70 11.58
N LEU A 79 -3.65 -3.80 10.64
CA LEU A 79 -2.90 -3.60 9.40
C LEU A 79 -2.08 -2.31 9.40
N PHE A 80 -2.55 -1.30 10.12
CA PHE A 80 -1.90 -0.01 10.22
C PHE A 80 -1.13 0.10 11.53
N ARG A 81 -0.08 0.91 11.48
CA ARG A 81 0.68 1.36 12.64
C ARG A 81 0.51 2.86 12.79
N GLU A 82 0.41 3.29 14.04
CA GLU A 82 0.55 4.69 14.39
C GLU A 82 2.05 5.04 14.47
N GLY A 83 2.40 6.22 13.99
CA GLY A 83 3.71 6.81 14.10
C GLY A 83 3.58 8.31 14.31
N GLN A 84 4.69 8.98 14.58
CA GLN A 84 4.73 10.43 14.69
C GLN A 84 5.82 10.98 13.78
N THR A 85 5.50 12.04 13.03
CA THR A 85 6.52 12.79 12.27
C THR A 85 7.38 13.63 13.20
N LEU A 86 8.48 14.17 12.67
CA LEU A 86 9.33 15.14 13.40
C LEU A 86 8.55 16.39 13.85
N GLY A 87 7.45 16.73 13.16
CA GLY A 87 6.56 17.82 13.53
C GLY A 87 5.53 17.46 14.62
N GLY A 88 5.57 16.23 15.17
CA GLY A 88 4.62 15.75 16.17
C GLY A 88 3.24 15.38 15.61
N HIS A 89 3.08 15.32 14.29
CA HIS A 89 1.84 14.89 13.67
C HIS A 89 1.73 13.37 13.68
N VAL A 90 0.57 12.85 14.11
CA VAL A 90 0.26 11.42 14.07
C VAL A 90 0.10 10.97 12.63
N THR A 91 0.72 9.85 12.28
CA THR A 91 0.67 9.23 10.95
C THR A 91 0.21 7.79 11.08
N HIS A 92 -0.71 7.37 10.22
CA HIS A 92 -1.08 5.97 10.08
C HIS A 92 -0.43 5.41 8.82
N THR A 93 0.49 4.47 8.98
CA THR A 93 1.16 3.81 7.85
C THR A 93 0.87 2.32 7.87
N PRO A 94 0.77 1.65 6.71
CA PRO A 94 0.55 0.22 6.67
C PRO A 94 1.79 -0.55 7.16
N ARG A 95 1.57 -1.70 7.80
CA ARG A 95 2.61 -2.70 8.13
C ARG A 95 2.99 -3.48 6.86
N LEU A 96 3.57 -2.75 5.92
CA LEU A 96 3.81 -3.20 4.55
C LEU A 96 5.31 -3.22 4.25
N ILE A 97 5.76 -4.28 3.59
CA ILE A 97 7.00 -4.30 2.81
C ILE A 97 6.67 -4.59 1.35
N ALA A 98 6.81 -3.60 0.48
CA ALA A 98 6.65 -3.70 -0.96
C ALA A 98 8.02 -3.77 -1.63
N MET A 99 8.27 -4.88 -2.33
CA MET A 99 9.51 -5.14 -3.03
C MET A 99 9.31 -5.14 -4.54
N ASP A 100 10.16 -4.43 -5.26
CA ASP A 100 10.09 -4.29 -6.70
C ASP A 100 11.48 -4.01 -7.31
N LEU A 101 11.55 -3.93 -8.63
CA LEU A 101 12.78 -3.69 -9.38
C LEU A 101 13.04 -2.21 -9.59
N LYS A 102 14.28 -1.86 -9.94
CA LYS A 102 14.64 -0.49 -10.32
C LYS A 102 13.73 0.01 -11.44
N GLY A 103 13.24 1.25 -11.33
CA GLY A 103 12.33 1.88 -12.31
C GLY A 103 10.85 1.76 -11.96
N SER A 104 10.48 0.95 -10.97
CA SER A 104 9.08 0.71 -10.59
C SER A 104 8.41 1.83 -9.76
N LEU A 105 9.17 2.77 -9.19
CA LEU A 105 8.62 3.80 -8.29
C LEU A 105 8.27 5.12 -8.99
N ARG A 106 8.92 5.44 -10.11
CA ARG A 106 8.86 6.73 -10.83
C ARG A 106 8.93 7.96 -9.92
N THR A 107 7.78 8.46 -9.47
CA THR A 107 7.62 9.69 -8.69
C THR A 107 7.69 9.49 -7.17
N LEU A 108 7.55 8.25 -6.71
CA LEU A 108 7.60 7.90 -5.28
C LEU A 108 9.05 7.74 -4.83
N ARG A 109 9.44 8.45 -3.77
CA ARG A 109 10.75 8.28 -3.12
C ARG A 109 10.79 6.96 -2.36
N GLN A 110 11.93 6.29 -2.36
CA GLN A 110 12.09 5.02 -1.67
C GLN A 110 11.96 5.18 -0.15
N GLU A 111 12.39 6.31 0.39
CA GLU A 111 12.31 6.67 1.79
C GLU A 111 10.89 7.13 2.20
N GLY A 112 9.96 7.23 1.26
CA GLY A 112 8.65 7.86 1.46
C GLY A 112 8.76 9.38 1.57
N SER A 113 7.65 10.02 1.95
CA SER A 113 7.55 11.48 2.11
C SER A 113 7.36 11.94 3.58
N LEU A 114 7.25 10.99 4.52
CA LEU A 114 6.87 11.29 5.92
C LEU A 114 7.99 11.88 6.76
N TYR A 115 9.22 11.48 6.49
CA TYR A 115 10.41 11.90 7.22
C TYR A 115 11.33 12.56 6.20
N ASP A 116 11.09 13.83 5.92
CA ASP A 116 12.10 14.65 5.25
C ASP A 116 13.32 14.70 6.20
N ALA A 117 14.32 13.86 5.89
CA ALA A 117 15.67 14.21 6.25
C ALA A 117 15.92 15.54 5.53
N SER A 118 15.96 16.63 6.30
CA SER A 118 16.43 17.94 5.83
C SER A 118 17.57 17.68 4.87
N GLU A 119 17.45 18.12 3.61
CA GLU A 119 18.42 17.95 2.53
C GLU A 119 19.81 17.66 3.10
N GLU A 120 20.14 16.38 3.29
CA GLU A 120 21.50 16.01 3.66
C GLU A 120 22.25 16.23 2.35
N ALA A 121 22.73 17.48 2.19
CA ALA A 121 23.66 17.89 1.17
C ALA A 121 24.66 16.75 1.08
N SER A 122 24.57 16.00 -0.01
CA SER A 122 25.38 14.81 -0.22
C SER A 122 26.79 15.17 0.18
N ALA A 123 27.28 14.59 1.28
CA ALA A 123 28.65 14.80 1.72
C ALA A 123 29.54 14.09 0.70
N VAL A 124 29.79 14.77 -0.43
CA VAL A 124 30.65 14.32 -1.51
C VAL A 124 32.06 14.22 -0.93
N THR A 125 32.40 13.02 -0.48
CA THR A 125 33.70 12.70 0.14
C THR A 125 34.70 12.12 -0.87
N TRP A 126 34.46 12.32 -2.17
CA TRP A 126 35.31 11.82 -3.25
C TRP A 126 35.79 12.95 -4.16
N GLU A 127 37.07 13.31 -4.03
CA GLU A 127 37.81 14.16 -4.98
C GLU A 127 38.13 13.36 -6.26
N GLY A 128 37.13 13.19 -7.12
CA GLY A 128 37.29 12.61 -8.46
C GLY A 128 36.32 13.26 -9.43
N SER A 129 36.71 13.41 -10.70
CA SER A 129 35.88 14.00 -11.75
C SER A 129 34.66 13.11 -12.06
N LEU A 130 33.61 13.24 -11.26
CA LEU A 130 32.34 12.55 -11.42
C LEU A 130 31.46 13.33 -12.40
N MET A 131 31.18 12.75 -13.56
CA MET A 131 30.18 13.28 -14.48
C MET A 131 28.81 12.88 -13.93
N MET A 132 28.20 13.74 -13.12
CA MET A 132 26.82 13.53 -12.67
C MET A 132 25.88 13.78 -13.84
N HIS A 133 25.23 12.72 -14.30
CA HIS A 133 24.09 12.81 -15.20
C HIS A 133 22.83 12.87 -14.33
N GLU A 134 22.25 14.06 -14.20
CA GLU A 134 20.95 14.26 -13.57
C GLU A 134 19.85 13.97 -14.60
N GLU A 135 19.06 12.94 -14.36
CA GLU A 135 17.89 12.62 -15.16
C GLU A 135 16.75 13.57 -14.78
N THR A 136 15.98 14.06 -15.76
CA THR A 136 14.85 14.95 -15.49
C THR A 136 13.85 14.29 -14.55
N PRO A 137 13.36 14.98 -13.50
CA PRO A 137 12.39 14.42 -12.56
C PRO A 137 11.17 13.85 -13.29
N ALA A 138 10.70 12.68 -12.85
CA ALA A 138 9.50 12.07 -13.42
C ALA A 138 8.28 12.97 -13.20
N GLU A 139 7.52 13.23 -14.26
CA GLU A 139 6.30 14.03 -14.19
C GLU A 139 5.20 13.29 -13.39
N LYS A 140 4.61 14.01 -12.43
CA LYS A 140 3.44 13.53 -11.67
C LYS A 140 2.19 13.62 -12.55
N ASN A 141 1.26 12.68 -12.34
CA ASN A 141 -0.06 12.80 -12.94
C ASN A 141 -0.94 13.78 -12.14
N PRO A 142 -2.07 14.27 -12.70
CA PRO A 142 -2.92 15.24 -12.02
C PRO A 142 -3.47 14.76 -10.66
N PHE A 143 -3.58 13.43 -10.48
CA PHE A 143 -4.02 12.84 -9.22
C PHE A 143 -2.97 13.02 -8.12
N LEU A 144 -1.70 12.71 -8.41
CA LEU A 144 -0.59 12.89 -7.47
C LEU A 144 -0.33 14.38 -7.17
N GLU A 145 -0.52 15.26 -8.15
CA GLU A 145 -0.42 16.71 -7.94
C GLU A 145 -1.49 17.24 -6.98
N ASP A 146 -2.74 16.78 -7.15
CA ASP A 146 -3.82 17.16 -6.26
C ASP A 146 -3.65 16.55 -4.86
N LEU A 147 -3.14 15.31 -4.76
CA LEU A 147 -2.79 14.68 -3.47
C LEU A 147 -1.72 15.50 -2.72
N ASP A 148 -0.63 15.85 -3.40
CA ASP A 148 0.42 16.73 -2.88
C ASP A 148 -0.11 18.08 -2.36
N ARG A 149 -1.12 18.65 -3.04
CA ARG A 149 -1.73 19.92 -2.64
C ARG A 149 -2.57 19.75 -1.37
N LEU A 150 -3.33 18.65 -1.28
CA LEU A 150 -4.12 18.32 -0.09
C LEU A 150 -3.22 18.09 1.13
N ASP A 151 -2.09 17.39 0.96
CA ASP A 151 -1.12 17.15 2.03
C ASP A 151 -0.51 18.45 2.57
N ARG A 152 -0.36 19.47 1.70
CA ARG A 152 0.06 20.83 2.10
C ARG A 152 -1.06 21.67 2.72
N GLY A 153 -2.23 21.08 2.98
CA GLY A 153 -3.40 21.77 3.53
C GLY A 153 -4.08 22.75 2.56
N GLN A 154 -3.81 22.64 1.25
CA GLN A 154 -4.44 23.52 0.26
C GLN A 154 -5.83 22.99 -0.09
N THR A 155 -6.84 23.85 0.02
CA THR A 155 -8.19 23.53 -0.45
C THR A 155 -8.20 23.50 -1.97
N LEU A 156 -8.56 22.35 -2.56
CA LEU A 156 -8.79 22.25 -3.99
C LEU A 156 -10.07 23.04 -4.33
N ALA A 157 -9.98 23.94 -5.32
CA ALA A 157 -11.14 24.68 -5.78
C ALA A 157 -12.17 23.70 -6.37
N GLU A 158 -13.41 23.77 -5.90
CA GLU A 158 -14.54 23.11 -6.55
C GLU A 158 -14.70 23.77 -7.92
N ASP A 159 -14.48 23.02 -9.00
CA ASP A 159 -14.79 23.51 -10.34
C ASP A 159 -16.32 23.74 -10.41
N ASP A 160 -16.74 24.93 -10.86
CA ASP A 160 -18.08 25.51 -10.74
C ASP A 160 -19.21 24.68 -11.41
N LEU A 161 -19.66 23.59 -10.78
CA LEU A 161 -20.79 22.79 -11.31
C LEU A 161 -21.97 22.55 -10.36
N HIS A 162 -22.10 23.23 -9.22
CA HIS A 162 -23.41 23.54 -8.60
C HIS A 162 -23.27 24.37 -7.30
N PRO A 163 -23.86 25.58 -7.19
CA PRO A 163 -23.87 26.32 -5.93
C PRO A 163 -24.95 25.74 -4.98
N GLN A 164 -24.54 24.94 -3.99
CA GLN A 164 -25.37 24.66 -2.80
C GLN A 164 -25.10 25.74 -1.72
N PRO A 165 -26.12 26.15 -0.96
CA PRO A 165 -26.02 27.31 -0.09
C PRO A 165 -25.03 27.05 1.05
N ARG A 166 -24.13 28.03 1.23
CA ARG A 166 -23.12 28.08 2.28
C ARG A 166 -23.76 27.89 3.66
N ARG A 167 -23.67 26.69 4.20
CA ARG A 167 -23.63 26.52 5.66
C ARG A 167 -22.25 26.94 6.10
N SER A 168 -22.20 27.94 6.97
CA SER A 168 -21.00 28.38 7.70
C SER A 168 -20.37 27.18 8.40
N ALA A 169 -19.42 26.53 7.75
CA ALA A 169 -18.65 25.45 8.34
C ALA A 169 -17.53 26.08 9.16
N ALA A 170 -17.63 25.95 10.48
CA ALA A 170 -16.43 25.96 11.31
C ALA A 170 -15.42 24.99 10.69
N ALA A 171 -14.14 25.35 10.70
CA ALA A 171 -13.04 24.55 10.19
C ALA A 171 -12.95 23.22 10.95
N VAL A 172 -13.78 22.25 10.58
CA VAL A 172 -13.54 20.85 10.87
C VAL A 172 -12.45 20.43 9.88
N SER A 173 -11.33 19.96 10.39
CA SER A 173 -10.26 19.35 9.61
C SER A 173 -10.83 18.11 8.91
N LEU A 174 -11.43 18.31 7.74
CA LEU A 174 -11.87 17.25 6.86
C LEU A 174 -10.63 16.46 6.45
N ASP A 175 -10.62 15.16 6.75
CA ASP A 175 -9.53 14.29 6.34
C ASP A 175 -9.41 14.25 4.81
N VAL A 176 -8.21 13.91 4.32
CA VAL A 176 -7.88 13.86 2.89
C VAL A 176 -8.87 12.98 2.13
N ASN A 177 -9.37 11.91 2.76
CA ASN A 177 -10.31 10.95 2.17
C ASN A 177 -11.68 11.56 1.90
N SER A 178 -12.21 12.33 2.85
CA SER A 178 -13.47 13.05 2.74
C SER A 178 -13.38 14.15 1.68
N GLN A 179 -12.23 14.84 1.57
CA GLN A 179 -12.01 15.86 0.55
C GLN A 179 -11.93 15.25 -0.85
N LEU A 180 -11.17 14.16 -1.03
CA LEU A 180 -11.12 13.41 -2.29
C LEU A 180 -12.48 12.81 -2.68
N ALA A 181 -13.24 12.27 -1.73
CA ALA A 181 -14.59 11.75 -1.96
C ALA A 181 -15.56 12.86 -2.40
N ARG A 182 -15.49 14.03 -1.75
CA ARG A 182 -16.33 15.19 -2.05
C ARG A 182 -16.02 15.79 -3.42
N LEU A 183 -14.76 15.74 -3.84
CA LEU A 183 -14.34 16.30 -5.11
C LEU A 183 -14.84 15.52 -6.33
N GLN A 184 -15.34 14.28 -6.17
CA GLN A 184 -15.83 13.42 -7.28
C GLN A 184 -15.04 13.60 -8.59
N LYS A 185 -13.73 13.86 -8.48
CA LYS A 185 -12.88 14.07 -9.64
C LYS A 185 -12.59 12.66 -10.12
N ALA A 186 -13.39 12.20 -11.07
CA ALA A 186 -13.19 10.91 -11.69
C ALA A 186 -11.90 10.99 -12.52
N TYR A 187 -10.75 10.84 -11.86
CA TYR A 187 -9.47 10.74 -12.52
C TYR A 187 -9.55 9.54 -13.47
N ARG A 188 -9.57 9.81 -14.77
CA ARG A 188 -9.41 8.77 -15.78
C ARG A 188 -7.93 8.38 -15.83
N LEU A 189 -7.52 7.60 -14.83
CA LEU A 189 -6.17 7.04 -14.73
C LEU A 189 -5.96 5.85 -15.68
N GLU A 190 -7.04 5.37 -16.30
CA GLU A 190 -7.03 4.32 -17.29
C GLU A 190 -6.17 4.73 -18.50
N GLY A 191 -5.06 4.02 -18.70
CA GLY A 191 -4.09 4.28 -19.77
C GLY A 191 -2.94 5.23 -19.41
N SER A 192 -3.04 6.03 -18.34
CA SER A 192 -1.96 6.92 -17.89
C SER A 192 -1.06 6.30 -16.83
N VAL A 193 -1.59 5.33 -16.05
CA VAL A 193 -0.84 4.61 -15.02
C VAL A 193 0.17 3.68 -15.66
N LYS A 194 1.44 3.85 -15.28
CA LYS A 194 2.56 3.01 -15.73
C LYS A 194 3.03 2.08 -14.62
N VAL A 195 3.05 2.58 -13.39
CA VAL A 195 3.53 1.84 -12.23
C VAL A 195 2.55 1.94 -11.07
N TRP A 196 2.69 1.05 -10.09
CA TRP A 196 1.78 0.98 -8.94
C TRP A 196 1.79 2.25 -8.08
N SER A 197 2.91 2.97 -8.00
CA SER A 197 3.00 4.23 -7.26
C SER A 197 2.25 5.39 -7.91
N ASP A 198 1.87 5.31 -9.20
CA ASP A 198 1.18 6.40 -9.91
C ASP A 198 -0.24 6.67 -9.33
N PHE A 199 -0.78 5.75 -8.54
CA PHE A 199 -2.11 5.89 -7.92
C PHE A 199 -2.11 5.52 -6.44
N LEU A 200 -0.94 5.43 -5.81
CA LEU A 200 -0.83 5.20 -4.37
C LEU A 200 -1.29 6.45 -3.61
N ARG A 201 -2.27 6.29 -2.71
CA ARG A 201 -2.76 7.36 -1.83
C ARG A 201 -1.98 7.45 -0.52
N LEU A 202 -1.52 6.31 -0.05
CA LEU A 202 -1.00 6.19 1.30
C LEU A 202 0.40 6.75 1.41
N HIS A 203 0.64 7.37 2.54
CA HIS A 203 1.99 7.59 3.03
C HIS A 203 2.58 6.25 3.51
N LEU A 204 3.79 5.96 3.07
CA LEU A 204 4.50 4.73 3.44
C LEU A 204 5.62 5.05 4.42
N HIS A 205 5.88 4.10 5.32
CA HIS A 205 7.02 4.16 6.21
C HIS A 205 8.33 4.03 5.39
N PRO A 206 9.45 4.66 5.78
CA PRO A 206 10.73 4.56 5.04
C PRO A 206 11.26 3.13 4.88
N ARG A 207 10.84 2.21 5.76
CA ARG A 207 11.19 0.78 5.69
C ARG A 207 10.23 -0.03 4.81
N SER A 208 9.14 0.55 4.32
CA SER A 208 8.14 -0.18 3.54
C SER A 208 8.59 -0.47 2.12
N ILE A 209 9.38 0.38 1.48
CA ILE A 209 9.74 0.17 0.06
C ILE A 209 11.12 -0.49 -0.03
N SER A 210 11.24 -1.54 -0.84
CA SER A 210 12.51 -2.21 -1.13
C SER A 210 12.75 -2.36 -2.62
N VAL A 211 13.71 -1.60 -3.16
CA VAL A 211 14.06 -1.65 -4.58
C VAL A 211 15.25 -2.58 -4.81
N ILE A 212 15.08 -3.56 -5.69
CA ILE A 212 16.14 -4.44 -6.16
C ILE A 212 16.84 -3.76 -7.34
N HIS A 213 18.02 -3.19 -7.08
CA HIS A 213 18.76 -2.40 -8.08
C HIS A 213 19.47 -3.24 -9.16
N GLN A 214 19.58 -4.56 -8.96
CA GLN A 214 20.28 -5.47 -9.87
C GLN A 214 19.54 -5.69 -11.19
N PHE A 215 18.23 -5.46 -11.21
CA PHE A 215 17.38 -5.67 -12.38
C PHE A 215 16.52 -4.43 -12.63
N ASN A 216 16.25 -4.13 -13.90
CA ASN A 216 15.36 -3.05 -14.31
C ASN A 216 13.96 -3.61 -14.59
N HIS A 217 12.93 -2.91 -14.12
CA HIS A 217 11.53 -3.27 -14.32
C HIS A 217 11.18 -3.50 -15.80
N ASP A 218 11.67 -2.65 -16.70
CA ASP A 218 11.43 -2.75 -18.15
C ASP A 218 12.32 -3.80 -18.85
N GLY A 219 13.28 -4.38 -18.13
CA GLY A 219 14.26 -5.31 -18.69
C GLY A 219 13.71 -6.73 -18.84
N ARG A 220 13.76 -7.30 -20.06
CA ARG A 220 13.42 -8.72 -20.30
C ARG A 220 14.20 -9.71 -19.42
N SER A 221 15.43 -9.38 -19.01
CA SER A 221 16.26 -10.22 -18.13
C SER A 221 15.75 -10.33 -16.69
N ALA A 222 15.01 -9.34 -16.20
CA ALA A 222 14.46 -9.34 -14.84
C ALA A 222 13.49 -10.50 -14.58
N ARG A 223 12.92 -11.07 -15.63
CA ARG A 223 11.92 -12.15 -15.55
C ARG A 223 12.52 -13.51 -15.19
N ARG A 224 13.86 -13.66 -15.22
CA ARG A 224 14.52 -14.99 -15.18
C ARG A 224 15.70 -15.11 -14.20
N GLY A 225 16.11 -14.03 -13.55
CA GLY A 225 17.21 -14.07 -12.57
C GLY A 225 16.74 -14.59 -11.21
N PRO A 226 17.51 -15.46 -10.52
CA PRO A 226 17.20 -15.86 -9.15
C PRO A 226 17.37 -14.66 -8.21
N LEU A 227 16.27 -14.23 -7.60
CA LEU A 227 16.29 -13.25 -6.50
C LEU A 227 16.62 -14.02 -5.21
N GLN A 228 17.89 -14.05 -4.82
CA GLN A 228 18.39 -14.83 -3.68
C GLN A 228 19.43 -14.05 -2.88
N GLY A 229 19.74 -14.53 -1.66
CA GLY A 229 20.84 -14.04 -0.82
C GLY A 229 20.64 -12.59 -0.38
N PRO A 230 21.38 -11.60 -0.93
CA PRO A 230 21.31 -10.21 -0.48
C PRO A 230 19.91 -9.59 -0.51
N VAL A 231 19.07 -9.99 -1.46
CA VAL A 231 17.67 -9.51 -1.54
C VAL A 231 16.84 -10.02 -0.38
N LEU A 232 17.07 -11.28 0.04
CA LEU A 232 16.36 -11.89 1.17
C LEU A 232 16.83 -11.28 2.49
N GLU A 233 18.13 -11.08 2.66
CA GLU A 233 18.72 -10.41 3.84
C GLU A 233 18.14 -9.00 4.00
N GLN A 234 18.08 -8.21 2.92
CA GLN A 234 17.48 -6.88 2.95
C GLN A 234 15.98 -6.90 3.34
N LEU A 235 15.25 -7.92 2.90
CA LEU A 235 13.86 -8.10 3.29
C LEU A 235 13.74 -8.45 4.77
N GLU A 236 14.58 -9.36 5.26
CA GLU A 236 14.62 -9.80 6.65
C GLU A 236 14.92 -8.64 7.59
N ASP A 237 15.90 -7.80 7.27
CA ASP A 237 16.23 -6.58 8.04
C ASP A 237 15.03 -5.64 8.19
N LYS A 238 14.25 -5.45 7.12
CA LYS A 238 13.04 -4.62 7.15
C LYS A 238 11.90 -5.30 7.90
N LEU A 239 11.81 -6.62 7.80
CA LEU A 239 10.81 -7.42 8.50
C LEU A 239 11.02 -7.36 10.00
N HIS A 240 12.26 -7.47 10.47
CA HIS A 240 12.59 -7.38 11.89
C HIS A 240 12.05 -6.09 12.52
N PHE A 241 12.24 -4.95 11.84
CA PHE A 241 11.69 -3.68 12.30
C PHE A 241 10.17 -3.72 12.52
N PHE A 242 9.40 -4.24 11.56
CA PHE A 242 7.94 -4.32 11.71
C PHE A 242 7.49 -5.36 12.73
N VAL A 243 8.24 -6.45 12.89
CA VAL A 243 7.94 -7.49 13.88
C VAL A 243 8.19 -6.99 15.30
N GLU A 244 9.30 -6.28 15.53
CA GLU A 244 9.65 -5.73 16.85
C GLU A 244 8.63 -4.72 17.37
N GLU A 245 7.91 -4.06 16.46
CA GLU A 245 6.84 -3.12 16.80
C GLU A 245 5.46 -3.77 17.03
N CYS A 246 5.32 -5.07 16.78
CA CYS A 246 4.06 -5.78 17.01
C CYS A 246 4.03 -6.34 18.43
N ASP A 247 2.99 -6.01 19.20
CA ASP A 247 2.80 -6.59 20.53
C ASP A 247 2.33 -8.06 20.42
N TYR A 248 1.45 -8.34 19.45
CA TYR A 248 0.89 -9.68 19.23
C TYR A 248 0.83 -10.03 17.73
N LEU A 249 2.00 -10.22 17.13
CA LEU A 249 2.12 -10.69 15.75
C LEU A 249 1.27 -11.96 15.51
N GLN A 250 0.23 -11.83 14.69
CA GLN A 250 -0.64 -12.93 14.28
C GLN A 250 -0.02 -13.73 13.13
N GLY A 251 0.58 -13.02 12.18
CA GLY A 251 1.09 -13.65 10.98
C GLY A 251 1.37 -12.68 9.83
N PHE A 252 1.50 -13.28 8.65
CA PHE A 252 1.97 -12.61 7.45
C PHE A 252 0.96 -12.80 6.31
N GLN A 253 0.85 -11.75 5.50
CA GLN A 253 0.13 -11.71 4.25
C GLN A 253 1.13 -11.58 3.11
N VAL A 254 1.18 -12.52 2.17
CA VAL A 254 2.18 -12.52 1.09
C VAL A 254 1.47 -12.42 -0.25
N LEU A 255 1.61 -11.29 -0.95
CA LEU A 255 1.20 -11.14 -2.34
C LEU A 255 2.44 -11.35 -3.20
N CYS A 256 2.40 -12.30 -4.13
CA CYS A 256 3.59 -12.67 -4.91
C CYS A 256 3.27 -12.87 -6.38
N ASP A 257 4.08 -12.27 -7.25
CA ASP A 257 4.00 -12.52 -8.69
C ASP A 257 4.43 -13.96 -8.99
N LEU A 258 3.60 -14.69 -9.75
CA LEU A 258 3.88 -16.08 -10.14
C LEU A 258 4.60 -16.19 -11.50
N ALA A 259 4.59 -15.13 -12.30
CA ALA A 259 5.02 -15.17 -13.70
C ALA A 259 6.45 -14.65 -13.96
N ASN A 260 7.23 -14.36 -12.92
CA ASN A 260 8.57 -13.77 -13.02
C ASN A 260 9.48 -14.24 -11.87
N GLY A 261 10.69 -13.67 -11.75
CA GLY A 261 11.68 -14.03 -10.73
C GLY A 261 11.20 -13.88 -9.28
N PHE A 262 10.13 -13.10 -9.03
CA PHE A 262 9.54 -12.97 -7.70
C PHE A 262 8.87 -14.25 -7.23
N ALA A 263 8.45 -15.16 -8.12
CA ALA A 263 7.90 -16.47 -7.71
C ALA A 263 8.92 -17.28 -6.90
N GLY A 264 10.18 -17.28 -7.36
CA GLY A 264 11.29 -17.91 -6.65
C GLY A 264 11.61 -17.20 -5.34
N LEU A 265 11.56 -15.86 -5.33
CA LEU A 265 11.72 -15.07 -4.11
C LEU A 265 10.62 -15.41 -3.10
N GLY A 266 9.35 -15.41 -3.51
CA GLY A 266 8.21 -15.71 -2.65
C GLY A 266 8.29 -17.09 -1.99
N SER A 267 8.81 -18.10 -2.72
CA SER A 267 9.12 -19.41 -2.12
C SER A 267 10.15 -19.26 -0.99
N LYS A 268 11.26 -18.57 -1.23
CA LYS A 268 12.32 -18.36 -0.23
C LYS A 268 11.88 -17.50 0.95
N VAL A 269 11.07 -16.48 0.70
CA VAL A 269 10.46 -15.66 1.75
C VAL A 269 9.54 -16.51 2.60
N THR A 270 8.71 -17.37 2.01
CA THR A 270 7.80 -18.24 2.77
C THR A 270 8.58 -19.26 3.60
N GLU A 271 9.67 -19.84 3.07
CA GLU A 271 10.59 -20.69 3.83
C GLU A 271 11.20 -19.95 5.02
N MET A 272 11.78 -18.76 4.80
CA MET A 272 12.34 -17.92 5.86
C MET A 272 11.29 -17.55 6.92
N LEU A 273 10.06 -17.20 6.52
CA LEU A 273 8.98 -16.90 7.46
C LEU A 273 8.64 -18.10 8.34
N GLN A 274 8.60 -19.30 7.74
CA GLN A 274 8.29 -20.53 8.45
C GLN A 274 9.41 -20.92 9.43
N ASP A 275 10.67 -20.68 9.06
CA ASP A 275 11.85 -20.99 9.88
C ASP A 275 12.02 -20.00 11.05
N SER A 276 11.97 -18.69 10.78
CA SER A 276 12.20 -17.64 11.79
C SER A 276 10.96 -17.34 12.65
N TYR A 277 9.76 -17.48 12.09
CA TYR A 277 8.50 -17.11 12.77
C TYR A 277 7.54 -18.30 12.89
N GLY A 278 8.10 -19.48 13.18
CA GLY A 278 7.32 -20.70 13.38
C GLY A 278 6.14 -20.51 14.35
N GLY A 279 4.97 -21.02 13.96
CA GLY A 279 3.73 -20.92 14.74
C GLY A 279 2.87 -19.68 14.43
N ARG A 280 3.35 -18.77 13.58
CA ARG A 280 2.55 -17.66 13.02
C ARG A 280 1.85 -18.08 11.73
N GLY A 281 0.68 -17.50 11.45
CA GLY A 281 -0.06 -17.80 10.22
C GLY A 281 0.61 -17.17 9.00
N ILE A 282 0.65 -17.88 7.88
CA ILE A 282 1.11 -17.34 6.59
C ILE A 282 -0.02 -17.52 5.58
N LEU A 283 -0.53 -16.40 5.05
CA LEU A 283 -1.54 -16.39 4.00
C LEU A 283 -0.94 -15.82 2.71
N THR A 284 -0.86 -16.65 1.67
CA THR A 284 -0.22 -16.29 0.41
C THR A 284 -1.22 -16.20 -0.74
N TRP A 285 -1.16 -15.11 -1.50
CA TRP A 285 -1.85 -14.91 -2.77
C TRP A 285 -0.82 -14.90 -3.90
N GLY A 286 -0.85 -15.95 -4.72
CA GLY A 286 -0.13 -15.98 -5.97
C GLY A 286 -0.88 -15.20 -7.04
N LEU A 287 -0.24 -14.17 -7.60
CA LEU A 287 -0.83 -13.24 -8.55
C LEU A 287 -0.18 -13.40 -9.93
N ALA A 288 -1.01 -13.43 -10.96
CA ALA A 288 -0.57 -13.46 -12.34
C ALA A 288 -1.40 -12.47 -13.17
N PRO A 289 -0.77 -11.69 -14.07
CA PRO A 289 -1.49 -10.80 -14.96
C PRO A 289 -2.33 -11.60 -15.96
N VAL A 290 -3.54 -11.12 -16.26
CA VAL A 290 -4.47 -11.77 -17.20
C VAL A 290 -3.97 -11.69 -18.65
N SER A 291 -3.22 -10.63 -18.98
CA SER A 291 -2.63 -10.44 -20.30
C SER A 291 -1.13 -10.46 -20.16
N HIS A 292 -0.50 -11.52 -20.68
CA HIS A 292 0.94 -11.51 -20.86
C HIS A 292 1.25 -10.67 -22.10
N PRO A 293 2.21 -9.73 -22.05
CA PRO A 293 2.58 -8.96 -23.24
C PRO A 293 3.10 -9.83 -24.40
N ASP A 294 3.38 -11.12 -24.13
CA ASP A 294 3.77 -12.12 -25.13
C ASP A 294 2.64 -13.10 -25.52
N SER A 295 1.42 -12.96 -24.97
CA SER A 295 0.27 -13.71 -25.49
C SER A 295 -0.20 -13.02 -26.76
N VAL A 296 0.23 -13.53 -27.92
CA VAL A 296 -0.49 -13.32 -29.18
C VAL A 296 -1.96 -13.56 -28.88
N SER A 297 -2.80 -12.56 -29.12
CA SER A 297 -4.22 -12.72 -28.89
C SER A 297 -4.69 -13.90 -29.74
N GLN A 298 -5.36 -14.89 -29.14
CA GLN A 298 -5.92 -16.01 -29.90
C GLN A 298 -6.93 -15.56 -30.97
N ARG A 299 -7.34 -14.27 -30.96
CA ARG A 299 -8.17 -13.64 -31.99
C ARG A 299 -7.42 -13.36 -33.30
N ASP A 300 -6.09 -13.28 -33.27
CA ASP A 300 -5.30 -13.05 -34.49
C ASP A 300 -4.95 -14.35 -35.23
N ILE A 301 -5.12 -15.51 -34.58
CA ILE A 301 -4.86 -16.82 -35.20
C ILE A 301 -6.06 -17.27 -36.06
N SER A 302 -7.29 -16.84 -35.74
CA SER A 302 -8.48 -17.22 -36.52
C SER A 302 -8.68 -16.44 -37.83
N ASN A 303 -7.85 -15.41 -38.09
CA ASN A 303 -7.93 -14.61 -39.32
C ASN A 303 -6.77 -14.87 -40.31
N ALA A 304 -5.84 -15.78 -39.98
CA ALA A 304 -4.68 -16.07 -40.83
C ALA A 304 -4.86 -17.28 -41.77
N ASP A 305 -5.94 -18.06 -41.62
CA ASP A 305 -6.22 -19.26 -42.44
C ASP A 305 -7.30 -19.04 -43.54
N VAL A 306 -7.58 -17.80 -43.92
CA VAL A 306 -8.43 -17.48 -45.08
C VAL A 306 -7.76 -16.43 -45.97
N LEU A 307 -6.66 -16.82 -46.64
CA LEU A 307 -6.20 -16.24 -47.90
C LEU A 307 -5.58 -17.33 -48.77
#